data_AF-A0AAD3N1V7-F1
#
_entry.id   AF-A0AAD3N1V7-F1
#
_cell.length_a   1.000
_cell.length_b   1.000
_cell.length_c   1.000
_cell.angle_alpha   90.00
_cell.angle_beta   90.00
_cell.angle_gamma   90.00
#
_symmetry.space_group_name_H-M   'P 1'
#
loop_
_entity.id
_entity.type
_entity.pdbx_description
1 polymer ?
#
loop_
_entity_poly.entity_id
_entity_poly.type
_entity_poly.pdbx_seq_one_letter_code
_entity_poly.pdbx_strand_id
1 'polypeptide(L)'
;MSLQIIAFTREEMKKAGLSEQTMIGIIWTSVMSSVEWNKKEELVTEQAIKHLKQYSPLLKAFTSQGLSELSLLLKIQEYCYDNIHFMKAFQKIVVLLYKADVLSEEAILKWYTEAHLAKGKSVFLEQMKKFVEWLKNAEEESESEEEEAD
;
A
#
# COMPACT_ATOMS: atom_id res chain seq x y z
N MET A 1 9.96 -13.16 -7.12
CA MET A 1 10.76 -12.99 -5.88
C MET A 1 10.84 -14.33 -5.16
N SER A 2 12.00 -14.72 -4.63
CA SER A 2 12.20 -16.06 -4.07
C SER A 2 11.56 -16.18 -2.68
N LEU A 3 10.90 -17.31 -2.42
CA LEU A 3 10.36 -17.67 -1.10
C LEU A 3 11.44 -17.63 0.01
N GLN A 4 12.70 -17.79 -0.37
CA GLN A 4 13.86 -17.69 0.51
C GLN A 4 14.00 -16.31 1.16
N ILE A 5 13.72 -15.22 0.43
CA ILE A 5 13.81 -13.86 0.98
C ILE A 5 12.73 -13.68 2.05
N ILE A 6 11.50 -14.14 1.81
CA ILE A 6 10.42 -14.06 2.78
C ILE A 6 10.77 -14.86 4.04
N ALA A 7 11.25 -16.09 3.88
CA ALA A 7 11.64 -16.94 5.00
C ALA A 7 12.76 -16.31 5.84
N PHE A 8 13.80 -15.80 5.18
CA PHE A 8 14.89 -15.09 5.83
C PHE A 8 14.39 -13.87 6.60
N THR A 9 13.61 -12.99 5.97
CA THR A 9 13.10 -11.78 6.63
C THR A 9 12.19 -12.10 7.81
N ARG A 10 11.41 -13.19 7.76
CA ARG A 10 10.60 -13.65 8.90
C ARG A 10 11.46 -14.13 10.06
N GLU A 11 12.52 -14.86 9.76
CA GLU A 11 13.48 -15.30 10.77
C GLU A 11 14.15 -14.12 11.46
N GLU A 12 14.61 -13.13 10.69
CA GLU A 12 15.23 -11.92 11.22
C GLU A 12 14.25 -11.07 12.03
N MET A 13 13.00 -10.93 11.57
CA MET A 13 11.93 -10.29 12.34
C MET A 13 11.76 -10.93 13.72
N LYS A 14 11.73 -12.28 13.77
CA LYS A 14 11.58 -13.04 15.00
C LYS A 14 12.80 -12.90 15.91
N LYS A 15 14.02 -13.03 15.37
CA LYS A 15 15.27 -12.88 16.13
C LYS A 15 15.39 -11.51 16.78
N ALA A 16 15.01 -10.46 16.04
CA ALA A 16 15.06 -9.09 16.52
C ALA A 16 13.85 -8.68 17.38
N GLY A 17 12.85 -9.57 17.54
CA GLY A 17 11.62 -9.27 18.30
C GLY A 17 10.81 -8.11 17.69
N LEU A 18 10.89 -7.91 16.38
CA LEU A 18 10.23 -6.80 15.70
C LEU A 18 8.76 -7.10 15.46
N SER A 19 7.93 -6.08 15.60
CA SER A 19 6.55 -6.13 15.16
C SER A 19 6.45 -6.10 13.63
N GLU A 20 5.34 -6.59 13.09
CA GLU A 20 5.09 -6.59 11.65
C GLU A 20 5.02 -5.15 11.09
N GLN A 21 4.46 -4.21 11.87
CA GLN A 21 4.42 -2.77 11.54
C GLN A 21 5.84 -2.18 11.40
N THR A 22 6.76 -2.58 12.27
CA THR A 22 8.15 -2.14 12.19
C THR A 22 8.84 -2.77 10.99
N MET A 23 8.66 -4.08 10.80
CA MET A 23 9.27 -4.83 9.73
C MET A 23 8.81 -4.35 8.35
N ILE A 24 7.51 -4.10 8.15
CA ILE A 24 6.99 -3.59 6.88
C ILE A 24 7.55 -2.21 6.54
N GLY A 25 7.79 -1.36 7.55
CA GLY A 25 8.49 -0.08 7.36
C GLY A 25 9.93 -0.23 6.88
N ILE A 26 10.68 -1.21 7.43
CA ILE A 26 12.04 -1.54 7.01
C ILE A 26 12.04 -2.11 5.59
N ILE A 27 11.14 -3.04 5.28
CA ILE A 27 10.97 -3.63 3.95
C ILE A 27 10.68 -2.52 2.93
N TRP A 28 9.70 -1.66 3.20
CA TRP A 28 9.36 -0.54 2.32
C TRP A 28 10.58 0.34 2.05
N THR A 29 11.27 0.77 3.10
CA THR A 29 12.46 1.63 2.98
C THR A 29 13.57 0.96 2.16
N SER A 30 13.79 -0.33 2.36
CA SER A 30 14.81 -1.11 1.64
C SER A 30 14.43 -1.29 0.16
N VAL A 31 13.16 -1.63 -0.11
CA VAL A 31 12.64 -1.81 -1.47
C VAL A 31 12.72 -0.49 -2.24
N MET A 32 12.31 0.63 -1.65
CA MET A 32 12.27 1.93 -2.34
C MET A 32 13.64 2.57 -2.51
N SER A 33 14.62 2.28 -1.63
CA SER A 33 15.99 2.78 -1.75
C SER A 33 16.88 1.97 -2.71
N SER A 34 16.44 0.77 -3.12
CA SER A 34 17.17 -0.11 -4.04
C SER A 34 17.16 0.35 -5.51
N VAL A 35 16.49 1.45 -5.83
CA VAL A 35 16.24 1.91 -7.21
C VAL A 35 16.66 3.35 -7.37
N GLU A 36 17.35 3.65 -8.46
CA GLU A 36 17.52 5.03 -8.92
C GLU A 36 16.27 5.46 -9.70
N TRP A 37 15.54 6.42 -9.14
CA TRP A 37 14.24 6.85 -9.64
C TRP A 37 14.36 7.87 -10.76
N ASN A 38 13.48 7.72 -11.76
CA ASN A 38 13.33 8.75 -12.78
C ASN A 38 12.85 10.08 -12.17
N LYS A 39 13.24 11.21 -12.78
CA LYS A 39 12.79 12.55 -12.36
C LYS A 39 11.57 13.04 -13.12
N LYS A 40 11.20 12.37 -14.22
CA LYS A 40 9.95 12.66 -14.95
C LYS A 40 8.79 11.94 -14.28
N GLU A 41 7.75 12.69 -13.92
CA GLU A 41 6.60 12.21 -13.13
C GLU A 41 5.91 10.97 -13.72
N GLU A 42 5.67 10.96 -15.04
CA GLU A 42 5.03 9.81 -15.70
C GLU A 42 5.94 8.58 -15.69
N LEU A 43 7.22 8.75 -16.03
CA LEU A 43 8.18 7.65 -16.08
C LEU A 43 8.47 7.06 -14.70
N VAL A 44 8.58 7.90 -13.66
CA VAL A 44 8.80 7.42 -12.30
C VAL A 44 7.59 6.66 -11.78
N THR A 45 6.39 7.07 -12.17
CA THR A 45 5.16 6.36 -11.81
C THR A 45 5.14 4.97 -12.42
N GLU A 46 5.41 4.82 -13.72
CA GLU A 46 5.48 3.51 -14.38
C GLU A 46 6.58 2.62 -13.79
N GLN A 47 7.76 3.21 -13.54
CA GLN A 47 8.87 2.53 -12.90
C GLN A 47 8.50 2.01 -11.51
N ALA A 48 7.84 2.84 -10.69
CA ALA A 48 7.40 2.49 -9.34
C ALA A 48 6.39 1.36 -9.36
N ILE A 49 5.40 1.40 -10.26
CA ILE A 49 4.40 0.35 -10.40
C ILE A 49 5.05 -0.98 -10.81
N LYS A 50 5.98 -0.96 -11.78
CA LYS A 50 6.70 -2.17 -12.21
C LYS A 50 7.53 -2.75 -11.06
N HIS A 51 8.26 -1.89 -10.36
CA HIS A 51 9.09 -2.28 -9.22
C HIS A 51 8.25 -2.87 -8.09
N LEU A 52 7.25 -2.14 -7.60
CA LEU A 52 6.41 -2.59 -6.49
C LEU A 52 5.61 -3.84 -6.82
N LYS A 53 5.18 -4.02 -8.08
CA LYS A 53 4.52 -5.26 -8.53
C LYS A 53 5.42 -6.49 -8.37
N GLN A 54 6.72 -6.35 -8.65
CA GLN A 54 7.69 -7.42 -8.41
C GLN A 54 7.84 -7.73 -6.91
N TYR A 55 7.67 -6.72 -6.05
CA TYR A 55 7.81 -6.83 -4.60
C TYR A 55 6.51 -7.12 -3.83
N SER A 56 5.34 -7.10 -4.48
CA SER A 56 4.04 -7.35 -3.84
C SER A 56 3.98 -8.65 -3.03
N PRO A 57 4.55 -9.79 -3.46
CA PRO A 57 4.53 -11.01 -2.63
C PRO A 57 5.28 -10.87 -1.30
N LEU A 58 6.35 -10.07 -1.26
CA LEU A 58 7.07 -9.79 -0.01
C LEU A 58 6.26 -8.85 0.86
N LEU A 59 5.73 -7.76 0.30
CA LEU A 59 4.90 -6.82 1.05
C LEU A 59 3.70 -7.55 1.68
N LYS A 60 2.98 -8.36 0.88
CA LYS A 60 1.84 -9.19 1.32
C LYS A 60 2.19 -10.09 2.51
N ALA A 61 3.40 -10.66 2.52
CA ALA A 61 3.82 -11.55 3.60
C ALA A 61 4.00 -10.81 4.96
N PHE A 62 4.14 -9.49 4.94
CA PHE A 62 4.33 -8.65 6.13
C PHE A 62 3.24 -7.58 6.26
N THR A 63 2.09 -7.84 5.65
CA THR A 63 0.85 -7.08 5.82
C THR A 63 -0.32 -8.01 6.13
N SER A 64 -0.11 -8.94 7.07
CA SER A 64 -1.13 -9.92 7.50
C SER A 64 -2.09 -9.40 8.57
N GLN A 65 -1.85 -8.18 9.06
CA GLN A 65 -2.67 -7.50 10.07
C GLN A 65 -3.08 -6.12 9.56
N GLY A 66 -4.29 -5.67 9.88
CA GLY A 66 -4.76 -4.33 9.48
C GLY A 66 -3.84 -3.19 9.95
N LEU A 67 -3.20 -3.32 11.12
CA LEU A 67 -2.20 -2.34 11.59
C LEU A 67 -0.94 -2.31 10.73
N SER A 68 -0.48 -3.46 10.21
CA SER A 68 0.68 -3.52 9.31
C SER A 68 0.36 -2.97 7.92
N GLU A 69 -0.84 -3.23 7.40
CA GLU A 69 -1.34 -2.62 6.16
C GLU A 69 -1.43 -1.10 6.27
N LEU A 70 -2.05 -0.61 7.35
CA LEU A 70 -2.15 0.82 7.61
C LEU A 70 -0.75 1.45 7.75
N SER A 71 0.18 0.79 8.46
CA SER A 71 1.56 1.26 8.59
C SER A 71 2.26 1.40 7.24
N LEU A 72 2.05 0.44 6.33
CA LEU A 72 2.56 0.53 4.96
C LEU A 72 1.92 1.70 4.20
N LEU A 73 0.60 1.88 4.30
CA LEU A 73 -0.11 2.96 3.61
C LEU A 73 0.36 4.35 4.07
N LEU A 74 0.61 4.54 5.37
CA LEU A 74 1.22 5.76 5.91
C LEU A 74 2.64 5.98 5.38
N LYS A 75 3.44 4.91 5.23
CA LYS A 75 4.79 4.99 4.65
C LYS A 75 4.77 5.35 3.17
N ILE A 76 3.79 4.85 2.41
CA ILE A 76 3.57 5.25 1.01
C ILE A 76 3.19 6.72 0.94
N GLN A 77 2.26 7.19 1.78
CA GLN A 77 1.85 8.59 1.83
C GLN A 77 3.03 9.52 2.13
N GLU A 78 3.79 9.20 3.18
CA GLU A 78 5.00 9.93 3.55
C GLU A 78 6.01 9.97 2.40
N TYR A 79 6.30 8.83 1.78
CA TYR A 79 7.25 8.75 0.69
C TYR A 79 6.82 9.57 -0.54
N CYS A 80 5.55 9.48 -0.94
CA CYS A 80 5.05 10.23 -2.09
C CYS A 80 5.00 11.73 -1.85
N TYR A 81 4.83 12.16 -0.59
CA TYR A 81 4.89 13.57 -0.22
C TYR A 81 6.32 14.10 -0.20
N ASP A 82 7.23 13.37 0.45
CA ASP A 82 8.63 13.79 0.60
C ASP A 82 9.39 13.76 -0.75
N ASN A 83 8.88 13.01 -1.74
CA ASN A 83 9.44 12.92 -3.09
C ASN A 83 8.49 13.52 -4.13
N ILE A 84 8.72 14.77 -4.53
CA ILE A 84 7.80 15.53 -5.41
C ILE A 84 7.41 14.80 -6.71
N HIS A 85 8.31 14.02 -7.29
CA HIS A 85 8.05 13.26 -8.51
C HIS A 85 7.03 12.11 -8.33
N PHE A 86 6.79 11.69 -7.08
CA PHE A 86 5.83 10.64 -6.71
C PHE A 86 4.46 11.19 -6.31
N MET A 87 4.28 12.51 -6.27
CA MET A 87 3.02 13.12 -5.83
C MET A 87 1.79 12.60 -6.60
N LYS A 88 1.92 12.32 -7.91
CA LYS A 88 0.83 11.73 -8.72
C LYS A 88 0.87 10.20 -8.83
N ALA A 89 1.87 9.54 -8.23
CA ALA A 89 2.00 8.09 -8.23
C ALA A 89 1.18 7.44 -7.10
N PHE A 90 0.85 8.19 -6.04
CA PHE A 90 0.22 7.68 -4.82
C PHE A 90 -1.00 6.79 -5.10
N GLN A 91 -2.02 7.31 -5.79
CA GLN A 91 -3.23 6.53 -6.09
C GLN A 91 -2.91 5.23 -6.85
N LYS A 92 -2.05 5.31 -7.87
CA LYS A 92 -1.70 4.12 -8.68
C LYS A 92 -0.98 3.07 -7.85
N ILE A 93 -0.12 3.49 -6.91
CA ILE A 93 0.57 2.58 -5.99
C ILE A 93 -0.44 1.90 -5.06
N VAL A 94 -1.36 2.65 -4.46
CA VAL A 94 -2.36 2.07 -3.55
C VAL A 94 -3.28 1.09 -4.30
N VAL A 95 -3.76 1.46 -5.50
CA VAL A 95 -4.59 0.58 -6.34
C VAL A 95 -3.83 -0.69 -6.74
N LEU A 96 -2.54 -0.59 -7.07
CA LEU A 96 -1.70 -1.77 -7.36
C LEU A 96 -1.64 -2.70 -6.16
N LEU A 97 -1.39 -2.16 -4.97
CA LEU A 97 -1.23 -2.95 -3.75
C LEU A 97 -2.55 -3.54 -3.26
N TYR A 98 -3.67 -2.84 -3.43
CA TYR A 98 -5.01 -3.41 -3.24
C TYR A 98 -5.25 -4.61 -4.16
N LYS A 99 -5.03 -4.44 -5.49
CA LYS A 99 -5.19 -5.52 -6.48
C LYS A 99 -4.25 -6.71 -6.29
N ALA A 100 -3.20 -6.54 -5.50
CA ALA A 100 -2.24 -7.59 -5.18
C ALA A 100 -2.49 -8.21 -3.79
N ASP A 101 -3.62 -7.88 -3.15
CA ASP A 101 -4.01 -8.25 -1.78
C ASP A 101 -2.94 -7.89 -0.73
N VAL A 102 -2.20 -6.80 -0.95
CA VAL A 102 -1.26 -6.26 0.04
C VAL A 102 -1.96 -5.33 1.00
N LEU A 103 -2.97 -4.59 0.51
CA LEU A 103 -3.80 -3.68 1.31
C LEU A 103 -5.25 -4.12 1.19
N SER A 104 -5.93 -4.27 2.33
CA SER A 104 -7.36 -4.51 2.37
C SER A 104 -8.15 -3.22 2.10
N GLU A 105 -9.43 -3.40 1.76
CA GLU A 105 -10.40 -2.32 1.72
C GLU A 105 -10.49 -1.59 3.06
N GLU A 106 -10.61 -2.34 4.17
CA GLU A 106 -10.70 -1.79 5.53
C GLU A 106 -9.54 -0.83 5.85
N ALA A 107 -8.30 -1.24 5.55
CA ALA A 107 -7.12 -0.41 5.80
C ALA A 107 -7.13 0.88 4.96
N ILE A 108 -7.58 0.81 3.71
CA ILE A 108 -7.67 1.96 2.80
C ILE A 108 -8.76 2.93 3.26
N LEU A 109 -9.94 2.41 3.62
CA LEU A 109 -11.05 3.20 4.12
C LEU A 109 -10.69 3.89 5.44
N LYS A 110 -10.07 3.16 6.38
CA LYS A 110 -9.60 3.71 7.65
C LYS A 110 -8.56 4.81 7.48
N TRP A 111 -7.61 4.62 6.57
CA TRP A 111 -6.65 5.66 6.21
C TRP A 111 -7.36 6.90 5.65
N TYR A 112 -8.30 6.71 4.73
CA TYR A 112 -9.01 7.80 4.09
C TYR A 112 -9.84 8.63 5.07
N THR A 113 -10.50 7.99 6.03
CA THR A 113 -11.41 8.66 6.98
C THR A 113 -10.67 9.35 8.13
N GLU A 114 -9.74 8.67 8.79
CA GLU A 114 -9.21 9.14 10.08
C GLU A 114 -7.70 8.95 10.28
N ALA A 115 -7.09 7.94 9.65
CA ALA A 115 -5.72 7.56 10.00
C ALA A 115 -4.64 8.21 9.11
N HIS A 116 -5.00 8.98 8.08
CA HIS A 116 -4.04 9.64 7.19
C HIS A 116 -3.16 10.68 7.88
N LEU A 117 -1.94 10.87 7.35
CA LEU A 117 -1.02 11.92 7.82
C LEU A 117 -1.45 13.30 7.32
N ALA A 118 -0.99 14.36 7.99
CA ALA A 118 -1.13 15.73 7.51
C ALA A 118 -0.34 15.98 6.20
N LYS A 119 0.75 15.24 5.98
CA LYS A 119 1.62 15.30 4.80
C LYS A 119 0.83 15.02 3.51
N GLY A 120 0.61 16.05 2.70
CA GLY A 120 -0.13 15.91 1.43
C GLY A 120 -1.61 15.53 1.57
N LYS A 121 -2.20 15.68 2.77
CA LYS A 121 -3.58 15.23 3.09
C LYS A 121 -4.59 15.61 2.02
N SER A 122 -4.77 16.91 1.74
CA SER A 122 -5.78 17.38 0.79
C SER A 122 -5.58 16.80 -0.61
N VAL A 123 -4.33 16.72 -1.06
CA VAL A 123 -3.97 16.20 -2.38
C VAL A 123 -4.24 14.70 -2.49
N PHE A 124 -3.82 13.91 -1.49
CA PHE A 124 -3.99 12.46 -1.55
C PHE A 124 -5.42 12.01 -1.31
N LEU A 125 -6.18 12.68 -0.44
CA LEU A 125 -7.61 12.42 -0.29
C LEU A 125 -8.35 12.71 -1.60
N GLU A 126 -8.06 13.84 -2.26
CA GLU A 126 -8.69 14.14 -3.56
C GLU A 126 -8.34 13.09 -4.63
N GLN A 127 -7.07 12.66 -4.70
CA GLN A 127 -6.64 11.60 -5.63
C GLN A 127 -7.34 10.25 -5.37
N MET A 128 -7.63 9.93 -4.11
CA MET A 128 -8.21 8.65 -3.72
C MET A 128 -9.73 8.63 -3.78
N LYS A 129 -10.39 9.79 -3.83
CA LYS A 129 -11.84 9.94 -3.72
C LYS A 129 -12.63 8.96 -4.60
N LYS A 130 -12.39 8.95 -5.92
CA LYS A 130 -13.09 8.06 -6.86
C LYS A 130 -12.87 6.58 -6.56
N PHE A 131 -11.68 6.21 -6.11
CA PHE A 131 -11.37 4.83 -5.80
C PHE A 131 -12.04 4.39 -4.49
N VAL A 132 -12.08 5.28 -3.49
CA VAL A 132 -12.81 5.02 -2.23
C VAL A 132 -14.31 4.97 -2.43
N GLU A 133 -14.88 5.83 -3.28
CA GLU A 133 -16.28 5.73 -3.70
C GLU A 133 -16.57 4.39 -4.37
N TRP A 134 -15.67 3.93 -5.25
CA TRP A 134 -15.81 2.61 -5.89
C TRP A 134 -15.73 1.45 -4.89
N LEU A 135 -14.81 1.48 -3.92
CA LEU A 135 -14.68 0.44 -2.88
C LEU A 135 -15.99 0.27 -2.12
N LYS A 136 -16.54 1.38 -1.60
CA LYS A 136 -17.80 1.38 -0.84
C LYS A 136 -18.99 0.84 -1.64
N ASN A 137 -19.08 1.19 -2.92
CA ASN A 137 -20.19 0.75 -3.77
C ASN A 137 -20.07 -0.73 -4.19
N ALA A 138 -18.84 -1.27 -4.26
CA ALA A 138 -18.63 -2.67 -4.62
C ALA A 138 -19.14 -3.63 -3.55
N GLU A 139 -19.08 -3.25 -2.26
CA GLU A 139 -19.71 -4.00 -1.17
C GLU A 139 -21.25 -3.95 -1.26
N GLU A 140 -21.85 -2.78 -1.53
CA GLU A 140 -23.32 -2.60 -1.60
C GLU A 140 -23.99 -3.43 -2.73
N GLU A 141 -23.32 -3.62 -3.87
CA GLU A 141 -23.83 -4.47 -4.96
C GLU A 141 -23.78 -5.97 -4.60
N SER A 142 -22.80 -6.42 -3.81
CA SER A 142 -22.67 -7.83 -3.42
C SER A 142 -23.63 -8.27 -2.31
N GLU A 143 -24.06 -7.35 -1.44
CA GLU A 143 -25.00 -7.62 -0.34
C GLU A 143 -26.46 -7.66 -0.84
N SER A 144 -26.76 -6.95 -1.94
CA SER A 144 -28.10 -6.88 -2.54
C SER A 144 -28.49 -8.12 -3.37
N GLU A 145 -27.53 -8.97 -3.76
CA GLU A 145 -27.78 -10.20 -4.51
C GLU A 145 -28.10 -11.42 -3.61
N GLU A 146 -27.89 -11.32 -2.29
CA GLU A 146 -28.21 -12.39 -1.32
C GLU A 146 -29.63 -12.30 -0.74
N GLU A 147 -30.36 -11.19 -0.93
CA GLU A 147 -31.74 -11.00 -0.43
C GLU A 147 -32.87 -11.39 -1.42
N GLU A 148 -32.55 -11.82 -2.65
CA GLU A 148 -33.52 -12.26 -3.67
C GLU A 148 -33.55 -13.80 -3.88
N ALA A 149 -33.06 -14.56 -2.90
CA ALA A 149 -33.09 -16.02 -2.89
C ALA A 149 -33.73 -16.60 -1.62
N ASP A 150 -34.97 -16.18 -1.31
CA ASP A 150 -35.93 -16.95 -0.51
C ASP A 150 -37.35 -16.86 -1.11
#